data_AF-A0A9W4XNW0-F1
#
_entry.id   AF-A0A9W4XNW0-F1
#
_cell.length_a   1.000
_cell.length_b   1.000
_cell.length_c   1.000
_cell.angle_alpha   90.00
_cell.angle_beta   90.00
_cell.angle_gamma   90.00
#
_symmetry.space_group_name_H-M   'P 1'
#
loop_
_entity.id
_entity.type
_entity.pdbx_description
1 polymer ?
#
loop_
_entity_poly.entity_id
_entity_poly.type
_entity_poly.pdbx_seq_one_letter_code
_entity_poly.pdbx_strand_id
1 'polypeptide(L)'
;MAPPSKLGVQASALQRLVKEEASYHKELEQQESRITKLQSNPGEDNADYLLKQERQALEETKKVLPTVREKIEQTLEQLEEELENNKDGGAASPEEVTKAQDAIAAGKKALAQSA
;
A
#
# COMPACT_ATOMS: atom_id res chain seq x y z
N MET A 1 -0.18 -6.05 -28.79
CA MET A 1 -1.11 -5.35 -27.87
C MET A 1 -0.87 -3.86 -28.03
N ALA A 2 -1.92 -3.05 -28.01
CA ALA A 2 -1.77 -1.59 -27.96
C ALA A 2 -1.12 -1.18 -26.63
N PRO A 3 -0.35 -0.09 -26.58
CA PRO A 3 0.17 0.44 -25.33
C PRO A 3 -1.00 0.82 -24.39
N PRO A 4 -0.84 0.68 -23.07
CA PRO A 4 -1.87 1.07 -22.12
C PRO A 4 -2.12 2.58 -22.18
N SER A 5 -3.37 2.99 -21.99
CA SER A 5 -3.74 4.40 -21.85
C SER A 5 -3.13 5.00 -20.58
N LYS A 6 -3.13 6.34 -20.49
CA LYS A 6 -2.73 7.05 -19.27
C LYS A 6 -3.55 6.58 -18.05
N LEU A 7 -4.86 6.40 -18.25
CA LEU A 7 -5.77 5.82 -17.25
C LEU A 7 -5.31 4.43 -16.80
N GLY A 8 -4.99 3.54 -17.75
CA GLY A 8 -4.52 2.18 -17.45
C GLY A 8 -3.18 2.15 -16.70
N VAL A 9 -2.27 3.06 -17.03
CA VAL A 9 -0.98 3.22 -16.33
C VAL A 9 -1.19 3.68 -14.89
N GLN A 10 -2.02 4.70 -14.67
CA GLN A 10 -2.31 5.22 -13.33
C GLN A 10 -3.08 4.22 -12.47
N ALA A 11 -4.06 3.50 -13.04
CA ALA A 11 -4.76 2.42 -12.35
C ALA A 11 -3.79 1.34 -11.86
N SER A 12 -2.85 0.94 -12.72
CA SER A 12 -1.81 -0.04 -12.37
C SER A 12 -0.85 0.49 -11.30
N ALA A 13 -0.54 1.79 -11.31
CA ALA A 13 0.30 2.42 -10.30
C ALA A 13 -0.38 2.41 -8.92
N LEU A 14 -1.65 2.82 -8.86
CA LEU A 14 -2.42 2.81 -7.61
C LEU A 14 -2.55 1.39 -7.04
N GLN A 15 -2.84 0.40 -7.89
CA GLN A 15 -2.91 -1.00 -7.45
C GLN A 15 -1.59 -1.51 -6.85
N ARG A 16 -0.43 -1.08 -7.37
CA ARG A 16 0.87 -1.45 -6.80
C ARG A 16 1.08 -0.82 -5.44
N LEU A 17 0.75 0.46 -5.29
CA LEU A 17 0.87 1.17 -4.02
C LEU A 17 -0.04 0.56 -2.93
N VAL A 18 -1.29 0.21 -3.28
CA VAL A 18 -2.20 -0.48 -2.35
C VAL A 18 -1.63 -1.84 -1.90
N LYS A 19 -1.02 -2.60 -2.80
CA LYS A 19 -0.37 -3.87 -2.45
C LYS A 19 0.88 -3.67 -1.59
N GLU A 20 1.64 -2.62 -1.86
CA GLU A 20 2.82 -2.24 -1.08
C GLU A 20 2.41 -1.86 0.36
N GLU A 21 1.40 -1.02 0.53
CA GLU A 21 0.86 -0.66 1.85
C GLU A 21 0.36 -1.89 2.62
N ALA A 22 -0.41 -2.77 1.97
CA ALA A 22 -0.86 -4.02 2.58
C ALA A 22 0.31 -4.95 2.99
N SER A 23 1.41 -4.94 2.23
CA SER A 23 2.61 -5.69 2.58
C SER A 23 3.27 -5.14 3.85
N TYR A 24 3.34 -3.82 4.00
CA TYR A 24 3.88 -3.20 5.19
C TYR A 24 3.02 -3.45 6.44
N HIS A 25 1.70 -3.42 6.33
CA HIS A 25 0.82 -3.82 7.45
C HIS A 25 1.05 -5.27 7.87
N LYS A 26 1.16 -6.19 6.91
CA LYS A 26 1.50 -7.58 7.21
C LYS A 26 2.87 -7.72 7.87
N GLU A 27 3.85 -6.91 7.47
CA GLU A 27 5.17 -6.88 8.10
C GLU A 27 5.11 -6.40 9.56
N LEU A 28 4.32 -5.36 9.85
CA LEU A 28 4.08 -4.88 11.21
C LEU A 28 3.50 -6.00 12.09
N GLU A 29 2.43 -6.67 11.64
CA GLU A 29 1.81 -7.78 12.40
C GLU A 29 2.83 -8.89 12.72
N GLN A 30 3.71 -9.21 11.77
CA GLN A 30 4.73 -10.22 11.95
C GLN A 30 5.82 -9.77 12.94
N GLN A 31 6.29 -8.52 12.84
CA GLN A 31 7.26 -7.93 13.77
C GLN A 31 6.69 -7.89 15.19
N GLU A 32 5.43 -7.45 15.37
CA GLU A 32 4.74 -7.43 16.67
C GLU A 32 4.59 -8.84 17.25
N SER A 33 4.27 -9.84 16.41
CA SER A 33 4.21 -11.24 16.83
C SER A 33 5.58 -11.75 17.30
N ARG A 34 6.66 -11.43 16.59
CA ARG A 34 8.03 -11.82 16.99
C ARG A 34 8.45 -11.14 18.29
N ILE A 35 8.16 -9.85 18.44
CA ILE A 35 8.40 -9.10 19.69
C ILE A 35 7.68 -9.77 20.86
N THR A 36 6.40 -10.11 20.70
CA THR A 36 5.60 -10.76 21.74
C THR A 36 6.19 -12.10 22.17
N LYS A 37 6.67 -12.91 21.20
CA LYS A 37 7.33 -14.19 21.48
C LYS A 37 8.63 -14.00 22.25
N LEU A 38 9.49 -13.06 21.82
CA LEU A 38 10.76 -12.76 22.49
C LEU A 38 10.54 -12.27 23.93
N GLN A 39 9.51 -11.43 24.15
CA GLN A 39 9.16 -10.97 25.49
C GLN A 39 8.66 -12.07 26.41
N SER A 40 8.04 -13.12 25.85
CA SER A 40 7.51 -14.26 26.61
C SER A 40 8.59 -15.28 26.99
N ASN A 41 9.76 -15.24 26.33
CA ASN A 41 10.86 -16.18 26.52
C ASN A 41 12.21 -15.47 26.82
N PRO A 42 12.32 -14.69 27.91
CA PRO A 42 13.51 -13.88 28.20
C PRO A 42 14.78 -14.71 28.52
N GLY A 43 14.66 -16.03 28.71
CA GLY A 43 15.78 -16.93 28.98
C GLY A 43 16.47 -17.51 27.75
N GLU A 44 16.04 -17.12 26.54
CA GLU A 44 16.68 -17.54 25.29
C GLU A 44 17.96 -16.73 25.04
N ASP A 45 19.04 -17.38 24.59
CA ASP A 45 20.32 -16.71 24.35
C ASP A 45 20.13 -15.56 23.35
N ASN A 46 20.58 -14.35 23.74
CA ASN A 46 20.45 -13.10 22.98
C ASN A 46 19.03 -12.53 22.86
N ALA A 47 18.06 -12.96 23.67
CA ALA A 47 16.69 -12.45 23.65
C ALA A 47 16.60 -10.91 23.67
N ASP A 48 17.39 -10.24 24.54
CA ASP A 48 17.41 -8.77 24.64
C ASP A 48 17.93 -8.09 23.36
N TYR A 49 18.97 -8.65 22.75
CA TYR A 49 19.54 -8.14 21.51
C TYR A 49 18.54 -8.29 20.36
N LEU A 50 17.94 -9.47 20.22
CA LEU A 50 16.91 -9.75 19.21
C LEU A 50 15.68 -8.85 19.41
N LEU A 51 15.25 -8.64 20.65
CA LEU A 51 14.12 -7.77 20.97
C LEU A 51 14.41 -6.32 20.56
N LYS A 52 15.62 -5.82 20.80
CA LYS A 52 16.04 -4.48 20.36
C LYS A 52 16.03 -4.37 18.84
N GLN A 53 16.54 -5.38 18.14
CA GLN A 53 16.58 -5.40 16.68
C GLN A 53 15.17 -5.43 16.06
N GLU A 54 14.28 -6.28 16.57
CA GLU A 54 12.89 -6.36 16.07
C GLU A 54 12.12 -5.07 16.34
N ARG A 55 12.32 -4.43 17.50
CA ARG A 55 11.74 -3.10 17.78
C ARG A 55 12.25 -2.03 16.81
N GLN A 56 13.54 -2.05 16.49
CA GLN A 56 14.08 -1.13 15.51
C GLN A 56 13.46 -1.36 14.12
N ALA A 57 13.37 -2.61 13.67
CA ALA A 57 12.74 -2.96 12.40
C ALA A 57 11.27 -2.51 12.36
N LEU A 58 10.52 -2.71 13.44
CA LEU A 58 9.14 -2.23 13.58
C LEU A 58 9.03 -0.71 13.39
N GLU A 59 9.90 0.05 14.05
CA GLU A 59 9.91 1.51 13.92
C GLU A 59 10.36 1.98 12.52
N GLU A 60 11.24 1.24 11.85
CA GLU A 60 11.61 1.51 10.46
C GLU A 60 10.43 1.28 9.51
N THR A 61 9.71 0.16 9.63
CA THR A 61 8.51 -0.12 8.82
C THR A 61 7.43 0.96 9.06
N LYS A 62 7.19 1.36 10.32
CA LYS A 62 6.24 2.45 10.65
C LYS A 62 6.61 3.77 9.99
N LYS A 63 7.89 4.09 9.83
CA LYS A 63 8.35 5.33 9.17
C LYS A 63 8.10 5.35 7.66
N VAL A 64 8.02 4.17 7.03
CA VAL A 64 7.79 4.07 5.57
C VAL A 64 6.31 4.29 5.22
N LEU A 65 5.39 3.76 6.04
CA LEU A 65 3.95 3.79 5.80
C LEU A 65 3.36 5.18 5.47
N PRO A 66 3.70 6.27 6.18
CA PRO A 66 3.18 7.61 5.85
C PRO A 66 3.50 8.02 4.41
N THR A 67 4.73 7.77 3.94
CA THR A 67 5.17 8.09 2.58
C THR A 67 4.41 7.28 1.53
N VAL A 68 4.12 6.01 1.82
CA VAL A 68 3.32 5.15 0.91
C VAL A 68 1.89 5.65 0.83
N ARG A 69 1.29 6.05 1.96
CA ARG A 69 -0.08 6.59 2.00
C ARG A 69 -0.20 7.91 1.26
N GLU A 70 0.76 8.82 1.43
CA GLU A 70 0.79 10.07 0.67
C GLU A 70 0.82 9.79 -0.86
N LYS A 71 1.62 8.81 -1.29
CA LYS A 71 1.63 8.39 -2.70
C LYS A 71 0.30 7.77 -3.15
N ILE A 72 -0.37 7.01 -2.29
CA ILE A 72 -1.71 6.48 -2.58
C ILE A 72 -2.70 7.62 -2.77
N GLU A 73 -2.72 8.61 -1.87
CA GLU A 73 -3.59 9.80 -1.95
C GLU A 73 -3.37 10.57 -3.26
N GLN A 74 -2.10 10.90 -3.56
CA GLN A 74 -1.75 11.63 -4.78
C GLN A 74 -2.11 10.84 -6.05
N THR A 75 -1.83 9.53 -6.08
CA THR A 75 -2.14 8.70 -7.26
C THR A 75 -3.64 8.46 -7.40
N LEU A 76 -4.37 8.39 -6.28
CA LEU A 76 -5.83 8.29 -6.25
C LEU A 76 -6.48 9.53 -6.88
N GLU A 77 -6.09 10.73 -6.43
CA GLU A 77 -6.59 12.00 -6.96
C GLU A 77 -6.32 12.10 -8.47
N GLN A 78 -5.09 11.80 -8.90
CA GLN A 78 -4.73 11.81 -10.32
C GLN A 78 -5.52 10.80 -11.16
N LEU A 79 -5.83 9.62 -10.60
CA LEU A 79 -6.60 8.60 -11.30
C LEU A 79 -8.08 8.97 -11.39
N GLU A 80 -8.64 9.62 -10.36
CA GLU A 80 -10.00 10.14 -10.38
C GLU A 80 -10.16 11.23 -11.45
N GLU A 81 -9.20 12.18 -11.52
CA GLU A 81 -9.18 13.21 -12.56
C GLU A 81 -9.08 12.60 -13.97
N GLU A 82 -8.18 11.64 -14.17
CA GLU A 82 -8.02 10.98 -15.46
C GLU A 82 -9.26 10.17 -15.86
N LEU A 83 -9.96 9.57 -14.89
CA LEU A 83 -11.19 8.85 -15.13
C LEU A 83 -12.31 9.78 -15.61
N GLU A 84 -12.45 10.97 -15.01
CA GLU A 84 -13.38 12.00 -15.48
C GLU A 84 -13.03 12.45 -16.91
N ASN A 85 -11.74 12.73 -17.18
CA ASN A 85 -11.27 13.14 -18.51
C ASN A 85 -11.55 12.09 -19.60
N ASN A 86 -11.64 10.80 -19.24
CA ASN A 86 -11.95 9.74 -20.20
C ASN A 86 -13.45 9.54 -20.48
N LYS A 87 -14.36 10.19 -19.73
CA LYS A 87 -15.81 10.15 -20.01
C LYS A 87 -16.20 10.91 -21.29
N ASP A 88 -15.43 11.92 -21.68
CA ASP A 88 -15.68 12.78 -22.83
C ASP A 88 -14.99 12.30 -24.13
N GLY A 89 -15.06 10.99 -24.40
CA GLY A 89 -14.46 10.39 -25.61
C GLY A 89 -12.97 10.09 -25.51
N GLY A 90 -12.50 9.76 -24.31
CA GLY A 90 -11.11 9.38 -24.05
C GLY A 90 -10.67 8.10 -24.76
N ALA A 91 -9.36 7.88 -24.77
CA ALA A 91 -8.73 6.74 -25.45
C ALA A 91 -8.78 5.42 -24.65
N ALA A 92 -9.23 5.47 -23.39
CA ALA A 92 -9.29 4.28 -22.54
C ALA A 92 -10.38 3.30 -22.99
N SER A 93 -10.03 2.02 -22.98
CA SER A 93 -11.00 0.94 -23.20
C SER A 93 -11.96 0.78 -22.01
N PRO A 94 -13.15 0.18 -22.21
CA PRO A 94 -14.06 -0.15 -21.10
C PRO A 94 -13.41 -0.99 -20.00
N GLU A 95 -12.48 -1.89 -20.35
CA GLU A 95 -11.74 -2.68 -19.38
C GLU A 95 -10.80 -1.83 -18.52
N GLU A 96 -10.15 -0.82 -19.10
CA GLU A 96 -9.28 0.11 -18.36
C GLU A 96 -10.11 1.01 -17.45
N VAL A 97 -11.30 1.42 -17.87
CA VAL A 97 -12.26 2.17 -17.03
C VAL A 97 -12.67 1.36 -15.81
N THR A 98 -13.06 0.09 -16.00
CA THR A 98 -13.41 -0.80 -14.87
C THR A 98 -12.21 -0.99 -13.93
N LYS A 99 -11.01 -1.24 -14.47
CA LYS A 99 -9.79 -1.39 -13.65
C LYS A 99 -9.46 -0.13 -12.86
N ALA A 100 -9.68 1.05 -13.43
CA ALA A 100 -9.49 2.32 -12.74
C ALA A 100 -10.48 2.48 -11.58
N GLN A 101 -11.77 2.17 -11.80
CA GLN A 101 -12.79 2.21 -10.75
C GLN A 101 -12.48 1.24 -9.60
N ASP A 102 -12.07 0.01 -9.92
CA ASP A 102 -11.65 -0.98 -8.93
C ASP A 102 -10.42 -0.51 -8.15
N ALA A 103 -9.44 0.09 -8.83
CA ALA A 103 -8.24 0.64 -8.20
C ALA A 103 -8.57 1.82 -7.26
N ILE A 104 -9.47 2.72 -7.67
CA ILE A 104 -9.97 3.83 -6.85
C ILE A 104 -10.65 3.29 -5.59
N ALA A 105 -11.55 2.31 -5.74
CA ALA A 105 -12.24 1.69 -4.61
C ALA A 105 -11.25 1.03 -3.63
N ALA A 106 -10.25 0.32 -4.16
CA ALA A 106 -9.20 -0.29 -3.35
C ALA A 106 -8.32 0.76 -2.63
N GLY A 107 -7.95 1.84 -3.32
CA GLY A 107 -7.17 2.96 -2.76
C GLY A 107 -7.92 3.65 -1.61
N LYS A 108 -9.21 3.97 -1.81
CA LYS A 108 -10.05 4.54 -0.75
C LYS A 108 -10.17 3.62 0.46
N LYS A 109 -10.34 2.32 0.22
CA LYS A 109 -10.41 1.33 1.29
C LYS A 109 -9.10 1.26 2.07
N ALA A 110 -7.96 1.19 1.38
CA ALA A 110 -6.63 1.21 1.99
C ALA A 110 -6.44 2.42 2.92
N LEU A 111 -6.77 3.63 2.43
CA LEU A 111 -6.66 4.85 3.23
C LEU A 111 -7.59 4.87 4.45
N ALA A 112 -8.78 4.26 4.36
CA ALA A 112 -9.73 4.20 5.46
C ALA A 112 -9.38 3.14 6.53
N GLN A 113 -8.76 2.02 6.16
CA GLN A 113 -8.39 0.96 7.10
C GLN A 113 -7.20 1.33 8.00
N SER A 114 -6.45 2.33 7.58
CA SER A 114 -5.21 2.73 8.22
C SER A 114 -5.36 4.04 9.04
N ALA A 115 -6.52 4.71 8.98
CA ALA A 115 -6.83 5.94 9.74
C ALA A 115 -7.38 5.64 11.13
#